data_AF-A0A8K0GNH5-F1
#
_entry.id   AF-A0A8K0GNH5-F1
#
_cell.length_a   1.000
_cell.length_b   1.000
_cell.length_c   1.000
_cell.angle_alpha   90.00
_cell.angle_beta   90.00
_cell.angle_gamma   90.00
#
_symmetry.space_group_name_H-M   'P 1'
#
loop_
_entity.id
_entity.type
_entity.pdbx_description
1 polymer ?
#
loop_
_entity_poly.entity_id
_entity_poly.type
_entity_poly.pdbx_seq_one_letter_code
_entity_poly.pdbx_strand_id
1 'polypeptide(L)'
;MAEVEDEHTVNKKGQSEYDKEKIKKIWKEDFETLLNETDTEYNAEDVNVTYEDRVITTPTSDEFLKILKGFKNGRAPGSNGICAEMLNEGGERMQEQYYME
;
A
#
# COMPACT_ATOMS: atom_id res chain seq x y z
N MET A 1 18.11 13.79 -0.49
CA MET A 1 19.41 13.07 -0.52
C MET A 1 19.73 12.66 0.89
N ALA A 2 19.42 11.41 1.22
CA ALA A 2 19.96 10.67 2.36
C ALA A 2 20.04 9.23 1.84
N GLU A 3 21.27 8.77 1.62
CA GLU A 3 21.55 7.41 1.19
C GLU A 3 21.20 6.50 2.37
N VAL A 4 20.19 5.64 2.19
CA VAL A 4 19.82 4.64 3.19
C VAL A 4 20.80 3.50 3.05
N GLU A 5 21.85 3.49 3.88
CA GLU A 5 22.72 2.34 4.05
C GLU A 5 21.94 1.22 4.74
N ASP A 6 21.38 0.31 3.93
CA ASP A 6 20.95 -1.00 4.41
C ASP A 6 22.19 -1.75 4.90
N GLU A 7 22.45 -1.73 6.21
CA GLU A 7 23.50 -2.55 6.84
C GLU A 7 23.14 -4.04 6.73
N HIS A 8 23.38 -4.62 5.56
CA HIS A 8 23.38 -6.06 5.34
C HIS A 8 24.70 -6.66 5.83
N THR A 9 24.76 -7.11 7.07
CA THR A 9 25.88 -7.93 7.55
C THR A 9 25.70 -9.37 7.06
N VAL A 10 26.39 -9.72 5.96
CA VAL A 10 26.43 -11.07 5.40
C VAL A 10 27.52 -11.88 6.12
N ASN A 11 27.20 -13.07 6.62
CA ASN A 11 28.22 -13.95 7.20
C ASN A 11 29.14 -14.53 6.11
N LYS A 12 30.29 -15.12 6.47
CA LYS A 12 31.29 -15.67 5.51
C LYS A 12 30.76 -16.77 4.58
N LYS A 13 29.52 -17.22 4.75
CA LYS A 13 28.84 -18.23 3.93
C LYS A 13 27.75 -17.65 3.02
N GLY A 14 27.64 -16.32 2.93
CA GLY A 14 26.66 -15.68 2.05
C GLY A 14 25.21 -15.78 2.55
N GLN A 15 25.00 -16.16 3.82
CA GLN A 15 23.66 -16.23 4.40
C GLN A 15 23.34 -14.89 5.07
N SER A 16 22.18 -14.32 4.72
CA SER A 16 21.59 -13.18 5.42
C SER A 16 21.18 -13.63 6.81
N GLU A 17 22.03 -13.36 7.79
CA GLU A 17 21.77 -13.65 9.19
C GLU A 17 21.01 -12.48 9.78
N TYR A 18 19.68 -12.57 9.71
CA TYR A 18 18.80 -11.67 10.45
C TYR A 18 18.88 -12.08 11.92
N ASP A 19 19.71 -11.38 12.70
CA ASP A 19 19.76 -11.57 14.14
C ASP A 19 18.38 -11.24 14.72
N LYS A 20 17.60 -12.30 15.01
CA LYS A 20 16.24 -12.21 15.54
C LYS A 20 16.20 -11.41 16.84
N GLU A 21 17.27 -11.44 17.63
CA GLU A 21 17.36 -10.67 18.86
C GLU A 21 17.61 -9.18 18.56
N LYS A 22 18.42 -8.85 17.54
CA LYS A 22 18.59 -7.47 17.06
C LYS A 22 17.27 -6.90 16.53
N ILE A 23 16.51 -7.68 15.74
CA ILE A 23 15.20 -7.27 15.21
C ILE A 23 14.19 -7.03 16.34
N LYS A 24 14.09 -7.96 17.30
CA LYS A 24 13.20 -7.78 18.47
C LYS A 24 13.56 -6.53 19.27
N LYS A 25 14.86 -6.23 19.41
CA LYS A 25 15.33 -5.04 20.11
C LYS A 25 14.90 -3.77 19.39
N ILE A 26 15.10 -3.68 18.08
CA ILE A 26 14.67 -2.54 17.25
C ILE A 26 13.15 -2.36 17.35
N TRP A 27 12.38 -3.44 17.16
CA TRP A 27 10.93 -3.40 17.29
C TRP A 27 10.45 -2.95 18.66
N LYS A 28 11.14 -3.37 19.72
CA LYS A 28 10.79 -2.95 21.08
C LYS A 28 11.04 -1.45 21.27
N GLU A 29 12.20 -0.96 20.84
CA GLU A 29 12.59 0.46 20.96
C GLU A 29 11.65 1.37 20.15
N ASP A 30 11.35 1.01 18.91
CA ASP A 30 10.43 1.75 18.04
C ASP A 30 9.00 1.74 18.60
N PHE A 31 8.52 0.58 19.06
CA PHE A 31 7.18 0.44 19.61
C PHE A 31 7.01 1.22 20.93
N GLU A 32 8.00 1.16 21.83
CA GLU A 32 7.99 1.93 23.08
C GLU A 32 8.04 3.44 22.80
N THR A 33 8.75 3.88 21.77
CA THR A 33 8.79 5.29 21.37
C THR A 33 7.42 5.76 20.88
N LEU A 34 6.83 5.03 19.93
CA LEU A 34 5.52 5.35 19.36
C LEU A 34 4.38 5.30 20.39
N LEU A 35 4.44 4.36 21.33
CA LEU A 35 3.40 4.19 22.35
C LEU A 35 3.43 5.30 23.40
N ASN A 36 4.61 5.86 23.68
CA ASN A 36 4.82 6.87 24.72
C ASN A 36 4.90 8.30 24.15
N GLU A 37 4.85 8.48 22.83
CA GLU A 37 4.59 9.76 22.21
C GLU A 37 3.20 10.27 22.66
N THR A 38 3.22 11.18 23.64
CA THR A 38 2.02 11.78 24.23
C THR A 38 1.59 13.06 23.54
N ASP A 39 2.34 13.53 22.55
CA ASP A 39 2.03 14.71 21.76
C ASP A 39 2.17 14.40 20.28
N THR A 40 1.09 13.89 19.68
CA THR A 40 0.73 14.40 18.36
C THR A 40 -0.35 15.44 18.60
N GLU A 41 0.06 16.70 18.75
CA GLU A 41 -0.79 17.79 18.27
C GLU A 41 -1.05 17.48 16.80
N TYR A 42 -2.17 16.82 16.53
CA TYR A 42 -2.77 16.80 15.22
C TYR A 42 -3.12 18.25 14.93
N ASN A 43 -2.16 18.98 14.34
CA ASN A 43 -2.46 20.22 13.64
C ASN A 43 -3.30 19.83 12.44
N ALA A 44 -4.62 19.74 12.67
CA ALA A 44 -5.65 19.62 11.65
C ALA A 44 -5.80 20.94 10.85
N GLU A 45 -4.78 21.78 10.87
CA GLU A 45 -4.72 23.04 10.16
C GLU A 45 -4.27 22.73 8.73
N ASP A 46 -5.31 22.52 7.91
CA ASP A 46 -5.32 22.90 6.50
C ASP A 46 -4.33 22.18 5.59
N VAL A 47 -4.55 20.88 5.39
CA VAL A 47 -4.48 20.39 3.99
C VAL A 47 -5.71 20.93 3.27
N ASN A 48 -5.68 22.22 2.95
CA ASN A 48 -6.62 22.82 2.02
C ASN A 48 -6.24 22.27 0.64
N VAL A 49 -6.72 21.05 0.34
CA VAL A 49 -6.62 20.48 -1.00
C VAL A 49 -7.49 21.37 -1.86
N THR A 50 -6.87 22.36 -2.49
CA THR A 50 -7.50 23.05 -3.60
C THR A 50 -7.69 22.00 -4.68
N TYR A 51 -8.91 21.47 -4.77
CA TYR A 51 -9.35 20.73 -5.93
C TYR A 51 -9.38 21.75 -7.07
N GLU A 52 -8.23 21.97 -7.72
CA GLU A 52 -8.26 22.41 -9.10
C GLU A 52 -9.25 21.50 -9.80
N ASP A 53 -10.18 22.10 -10.55
CA ASP A 53 -11.21 21.42 -11.35
C ASP A 53 -10.51 20.58 -12.43
N ARG A 54 -9.83 19.53 -11.99
CA ARG A 54 -9.21 18.54 -12.85
C ARG A 54 -10.38 17.78 -13.43
N VAL A 55 -10.60 17.96 -14.72
CA VAL A 55 -11.52 17.15 -15.48
C VAL A 55 -10.99 15.71 -15.43
N ILE A 56 -11.44 14.94 -14.43
CA ILE A 56 -11.14 13.52 -14.33
C ILE A 56 -12.02 12.84 -15.37
N THR A 57 -11.43 12.46 -16.48
CA THR A 57 -12.09 11.66 -17.49
C THR A 57 -12.31 10.25 -16.98
N THR A 58 -13.42 9.63 -17.36
CA THR A 58 -13.64 8.21 -17.13
C THR A 58 -12.53 7.39 -17.77
N PRO A 59 -11.97 6.38 -17.07
CA PRO A 59 -10.95 5.52 -17.65
C PRO A 59 -11.50 4.79 -18.88
N THR A 60 -10.64 4.52 -19.85
CA THR A 60 -10.98 3.69 -21.00
C THR A 60 -11.13 2.22 -20.59
N SER A 61 -11.82 1.46 -21.44
CA SER A 61 -11.98 0.02 -21.34
C SER A 61 -10.63 -0.71 -21.15
N ASP A 62 -9.61 -0.34 -21.92
CA ASP A 62 -8.27 -0.93 -21.84
C ASP A 62 -7.52 -0.55 -20.55
N GLU A 63 -7.67 0.71 -20.10
CA GLU A 63 -7.09 1.17 -18.83
C GLU A 63 -7.67 0.43 -17.64
N PHE A 64 -8.99 0.19 -17.66
CA PHE A 64 -9.68 -0.59 -16.64
C PHE A 64 -9.09 -2.02 -16.55
N LEU A 65 -8.96 -2.71 -17.68
CA LEU A 65 -8.38 -4.07 -17.71
C LEU A 65 -6.93 -4.10 -17.24
N LYS A 66 -6.14 -3.09 -17.59
CA LYS A 66 -4.75 -2.98 -17.16
C LYS A 66 -4.65 -2.85 -15.65
N ILE A 67 -5.53 -2.07 -15.04
CA ILE A 67 -5.60 -1.91 -13.58
C ILE A 67 -6.05 -3.22 -12.93
N LEU A 68 -7.08 -3.86 -13.49
CA LEU A 68 -7.62 -5.11 -12.99
C LEU A 68 -6.53 -6.20 -12.92
N LYS A 69 -5.77 -6.39 -14.00
CA LYS A 69 -4.64 -7.34 -14.06
C LYS A 69 -3.51 -7.00 -13.07
N GLY A 70 -3.45 -5.77 -12.57
CA GLY A 70 -2.50 -5.35 -11.55
C GLY A 70 -2.88 -5.76 -10.12
N PHE A 71 -4.12 -6.20 -9.88
CA PHE A 71 -4.54 -6.65 -8.56
C PHE A 71 -3.88 -7.96 -8.18
N LYS A 72 -3.22 -7.96 -7.02
CA LYS A 72 -2.63 -9.17 -6.44
C LYS A 72 -3.69 -9.92 -5.62
N ASN A 73 -3.76 -11.23 -5.84
CA ASN A 73 -4.59 -12.13 -5.05
C ASN A 73 -4.05 -12.28 -3.61
N GLY A 74 -4.91 -12.75 -2.70
CA GLY A 74 -4.60 -12.99 -1.30
C GLY A 74 -4.57 -11.73 -0.43
N ARG A 75 -5.03 -10.59 -0.96
CA ARG A 75 -5.22 -9.37 -0.16
C ARG A 75 -6.53 -9.46 0.60
N ALA A 76 -6.52 -8.99 1.85
CA ALA A 76 -7.73 -8.91 2.65
C ALA A 76 -8.75 -7.97 1.97
N PRO A 77 -10.05 -8.32 1.96
CA PRO A 77 -11.08 -7.45 1.43
C PRO A 77 -11.15 -6.13 2.20
N GLY A 78 -11.59 -5.08 1.51
CA GLY A 78 -11.89 -3.79 2.13
C GLY A 78 -13.16 -3.84 2.99
N SER A 79 -13.59 -2.67 3.48
CA SER A 79 -14.82 -2.52 4.30
C SER A 79 -16.09 -3.00 3.59
N ASN A 80 -16.08 -3.08 2.26
CA ASN A 80 -17.18 -3.58 1.43
C ASN A 80 -17.19 -5.11 1.26
N GLY A 81 -16.19 -5.83 1.80
CA GLY A 81 -16.09 -7.28 1.68
C GLY A 81 -15.69 -7.79 0.29
N ILE A 82 -15.35 -6.91 -0.66
CA ILE A 82 -14.98 -7.30 -2.01
C ILE A 82 -13.47 -7.59 -2.08
N CYS A 83 -13.14 -8.85 -2.32
CA CYS A 83 -11.78 -9.33 -2.56
C CYS A 83 -11.34 -9.11 -4.02
N ALA A 84 -10.03 -9.03 -4.24
CA ALA A 84 -9.44 -8.84 -5.57
C ALA A 84 -9.83 -9.95 -6.56
N GLU A 85 -9.97 -11.18 -6.10
CA GLU A 85 -10.32 -12.35 -6.89
C GLU A 85 -11.72 -12.20 -7.50
N MET A 86 -12.68 -11.64 -6.75
CA MET A 86 -14.03 -11.41 -7.27
C MET A 86 -14.02 -10.41 -8.42
N LEU A 87 -13.13 -9.41 -8.35
CA LEU A 87 -12.96 -8.43 -9.42
C LEU A 87 -12.18 -9.04 -10.60
N ASN A 88 -11.15 -9.83 -10.35
CA ASN A 88 -10.36 -10.47 -11.40
C ASN A 88 -11.19 -11.48 -12.21
N GLU A 89 -12.05 -12.26 -11.56
CA GLU A 89 -12.93 -13.24 -12.22
C GLU A 89 -14.19 -12.60 -12.81
N GLY A 90 -14.74 -11.56 -12.17
CA GLY A 90 -15.97 -10.90 -12.59
C GLY A 90 -15.79 -9.65 -13.45
N GLY A 91 -14.56 -9.17 -13.61
CA GLY A 91 -14.27 -7.85 -14.14
C GLY A 91 -14.53 -7.69 -15.63
N GLU A 92 -14.36 -8.75 -16.44
CA GLU A 92 -14.71 -8.72 -17.87
C GLU A 92 -16.21 -8.44 -18.04
N ARG A 93 -17.07 -9.15 -17.31
CA ARG A 93 -18.53 -8.91 -17.34
C ARG A 93 -18.90 -7.52 -16.84
N MET A 94 -18.19 -6.99 -15.84
CA MET A 94 -18.42 -5.64 -15.34
C MET A 94 -18.07 -4.57 -16.38
N GLN A 95 -16.98 -4.79 -17.12
CA GLN A 95 -16.54 -3.93 -18.21
C GLN A 95 -17.54 -3.94 -19.37
N GLU A 96 -18.06 -5.10 -19.76
CA GLU A 96 -19.11 -5.22 -20.78
C GLU A 96 -20.34 -4.38 -20.41
N GLN A 97 -20.78 -4.43 -19.16
CA GLN A 97 -21.95 -3.67 -18.70
C GLN A 97 -21.71 -2.16 -18.65
N TYR A 98 -20.47 -1.72 -18.37
CA TYR A 98 -20.16 -0.31 -18.14
C TYR A 98 -19.76 0.44 -19.42
N TYR A 99 -19.23 -0.27 -20.43
CA TYR A 99 -18.69 0.32 -21.65
C TYR A 99 -19.42 -0.08 -22.95
N MET A 100 -20.41 -0.99 -22.91
CA MET A 100 -21.23 -1.34 -24.09
C MET A 100 -22.65 -0.75 -24.06
N GLU A 101 -22.82 0.47 -23.53
CA GLU A 101 -24.04 1.27 -23.74
C GLU A 101 -23.96 2.08 -25.05
#